data_AF-A0A0R2VC70-F1
#
_entry.id   AF-A0A0R2VC70-F1
#
_cell.length_a   1.000
_cell.length_b   1.000
_cell.length_c   1.000
_cell.angle_alpha   90.00
_cell.angle_beta   90.00
_cell.angle_gamma   90.00
#
_symmetry.space_group_name_H-M   'P 1'
#
loop_
_entity.id
_entity.type
_entity.pdbx_description
1 polymer ?
#
loop_
_entity_poly.entity_id
_entity_poly.type
_entity_poly.pdbx_seq_one_letter_code
_entity_poly.pdbx_strand_id
1 'polypeptide(L)'
;MAAFGSIHAQDTFSIVAVDSVTGEVGSAGASCVNLSFFPGYPIDFLGELFPGLGAINTQAYYLAANQQNAAERMEAGDTPEEIIDWLVANDVEGNPTIRQYGVVAFVGDGPQSAAHTGASTDDYKGHRTGATYSIQGNILLGPEILDSMEARFLAEEGDLACKLMAAMQGANIIGADTRCAGFGTSSLFAFLKVAQTDDLPGNPSLLVAVKTTGAQGIEPIDSLQVLFNAAHSCLTGTNIVNPLNDPVTVYPNPTGGTVTIHGLNPSGDDAAFMLFNLEGKQMMQVYIPTESPQYTIELGDLPSGNYVYYVQYDGRQHNGTIVIE
;
A
#
# COMPACT_ATOMS: atom_id res chain seq x y z
N MET A 1 30.91 4.71 -18.62
CA MET A 1 30.77 5.17 -17.24
C MET A 1 29.33 5.64 -17.10
N ALA A 2 28.44 4.78 -16.61
CA ALA A 2 27.06 5.17 -16.34
C ALA A 2 27.07 5.94 -15.02
N ALA A 3 26.63 7.20 -15.05
CA ALA A 3 26.38 7.96 -13.84
C ALA A 3 25.16 7.33 -13.16
N PHE A 4 25.36 6.69 -12.02
CA PHE A 4 24.27 6.37 -11.10
C PHE A 4 23.75 7.72 -10.59
N GLY A 5 22.65 8.19 -11.18
CA GLY A 5 21.95 9.37 -10.68
C GLY A 5 21.43 9.05 -9.28
N SER A 6 21.96 9.74 -8.27
CA SER A 6 21.39 9.73 -6.93
C SER A 6 19.95 10.23 -7.04
N ILE A 7 18.99 9.39 -6.63
CA ILE A 7 17.59 9.81 -6.52
C ILE A 7 17.41 10.57 -5.22
N HIS A 8 16.89 11.79 -5.35
CA HIS A 8 16.29 12.50 -4.25
C HIS A 8 14.85 11.99 -4.08
N ALA A 9 14.66 10.76 -3.61
CA ALA A 9 13.35 10.37 -3.12
C ALA A 9 13.14 11.13 -1.81
N GLN A 10 12.53 12.30 -1.90
CA GLN A 10 12.05 13.00 -0.73
C GLN A 10 10.72 12.32 -0.40
N ASP A 11 10.70 11.34 0.48
CA ASP A 11 9.54 10.44 0.61
C ASP A 11 8.69 10.75 1.83
N THR A 12 7.38 10.68 1.62
CA THR A 12 6.38 10.95 2.64
C THR A 12 5.77 9.62 3.12
N PHE A 13 4.98 9.69 4.18
CA PHE A 13 4.74 8.68 5.22
C PHE A 13 4.71 7.20 4.82
N SER A 14 5.28 6.37 5.69
CA SER A 14 5.21 4.92 5.56
C SER A 14 5.27 4.21 6.91
N ILE A 15 4.91 2.93 6.90
CA ILE A 15 4.85 2.03 8.05
C ILE A 15 5.49 0.70 7.69
N VAL A 16 6.23 0.13 8.63
CA VAL A 16 6.54 -1.30 8.69
C VAL A 16 5.91 -1.90 9.93
N ALA A 17 5.43 -3.13 9.82
CA ALA A 17 4.84 -3.84 10.94
C ALA A 17 5.02 -5.36 10.83
N VAL A 18 4.91 -6.04 11.97
CA VAL A 18 4.81 -7.50 12.06
C VAL A 18 3.60 -7.90 12.87
N ASP A 19 3.07 -9.09 12.62
CA ASP A 19 2.07 -9.73 13.47
C ASP A 19 2.73 -10.84 14.30
N SER A 20 2.80 -10.65 15.62
CA SER A 20 3.42 -11.61 16.54
C SER A 20 2.69 -12.95 16.68
N VAL A 21 1.45 -13.03 16.20
CA VAL A 21 0.64 -14.26 16.24
C VAL A 21 0.86 -15.10 14.99
N THR A 22 0.82 -14.47 13.81
CA THR A 22 0.91 -15.18 12.52
C THR A 22 2.35 -15.25 11.99
N GLY A 23 3.22 -14.34 12.41
CA GLY A 23 4.57 -14.18 11.86
C GLY A 23 4.60 -13.38 10.55
N GLU A 24 3.47 -12.82 10.12
CA GLU A 24 3.39 -11.96 8.94
C GLU A 24 4.25 -10.71 9.13
N VAL A 25 4.83 -10.26 8.03
CA VAL A 25 5.60 -9.01 7.97
C VAL A 25 5.05 -8.14 6.85
N GLY A 26 5.00 -6.83 7.04
CA GLY A 26 4.39 -5.96 6.06
C GLY A 26 4.92 -4.53 6.06
N SER A 27 4.71 -3.86 4.94
CA SER A 27 5.13 -2.50 4.67
C SER A 27 4.08 -1.80 3.81
N ALA A 28 3.81 -0.54 4.12
CA ALA A 28 2.97 0.33 3.30
C ALA A 28 3.53 1.76 3.32
N GLY A 29 3.31 2.52 2.25
CA GLY A 29 3.79 3.90 2.16
C GLY A 29 3.24 4.66 0.98
N ALA A 30 3.37 5.99 1.02
CA ALA A 30 2.88 6.87 -0.04
C ALA A 30 3.65 8.19 -0.11
N SER A 31 3.93 8.68 -1.31
CA SER A 31 4.75 9.89 -1.49
C SER A 31 4.31 10.72 -2.70
N CYS A 32 4.53 12.03 -2.65
CA CYS A 32 4.28 12.96 -3.76
C CYS A 32 5.39 12.93 -4.84
N VAL A 33 6.35 12.00 -4.77
CA VAL A 33 7.32 11.80 -5.83
C VAL A 33 6.63 11.29 -7.10
N ASN A 34 6.81 12.00 -8.22
CA ASN A 34 6.31 11.54 -9.51
C ASN A 34 7.25 10.46 -10.07
N LEU A 35 6.90 9.20 -9.79
CA LEU A 35 7.65 8.01 -10.24
C LEU A 35 7.76 7.89 -11.77
N SER A 36 7.05 8.70 -12.56
CA SER A 36 7.23 8.71 -14.03
C SER A 36 8.59 9.26 -14.45
N PHE A 37 9.25 10.03 -13.58
CA PHE A 37 10.62 10.49 -13.79
C PHE A 37 11.69 9.47 -13.36
N PHE A 38 11.28 8.34 -12.76
CA PHE A 38 12.18 7.34 -12.17
C PHE A 38 11.79 5.92 -12.60
N PRO A 39 11.82 5.60 -13.91
CA PRO A 39 11.33 4.32 -14.44
C PRO A 39 12.11 3.07 -13.98
N GLY A 40 13.29 3.25 -13.36
CA GLY A 40 14.09 2.15 -12.82
C GLY A 40 13.71 1.72 -11.40
N TYR A 41 12.75 2.40 -10.76
CA TYR A 41 12.32 2.09 -9.40
C TYR A 41 10.94 1.44 -9.41
N PRO A 42 10.74 0.32 -8.70
CA PRO A 42 9.41 -0.21 -8.44
C PRO A 42 8.63 0.75 -7.54
N ILE A 43 7.29 0.64 -7.50
CA ILE A 43 6.45 1.58 -6.75
C ILE A 43 6.65 1.44 -5.23
N ASP A 44 6.96 0.23 -4.77
CA ASP A 44 7.18 -0.15 -3.37
C ASP A 44 8.67 -0.12 -2.97
N PHE A 45 9.52 0.58 -3.72
CA PHE A 45 10.99 0.56 -3.58
C PHE A 45 11.48 0.89 -2.16
N LEU A 46 10.76 1.71 -1.41
CA LEU A 46 11.19 2.15 -0.08
C LEU A 46 11.08 1.06 0.98
N GLY A 47 10.27 0.02 0.73
CA GLY A 47 10.03 -1.07 1.67
C GLY A 47 10.69 -2.38 1.24
N GLU A 48 11.18 -3.15 2.21
CA GLU A 48 11.72 -4.50 2.00
C GLU A 48 11.18 -5.43 3.08
N LEU A 49 10.76 -6.63 2.67
CA LEU A 49 10.14 -7.63 3.53
C LEU A 49 11.04 -8.86 3.62
N PHE A 50 11.21 -9.37 4.84
CA PHE A 50 11.97 -10.58 5.14
C PHE A 50 10.97 -11.58 5.75
N PRO A 51 10.38 -12.48 4.94
CA PRO A 51 9.39 -13.48 5.38
C PRO A 51 9.77 -14.15 6.71
N GLY A 52 8.91 -14.01 7.72
CA GLY A 52 9.11 -14.58 9.06
C GLY A 52 10.21 -13.95 9.91
N LEU A 53 10.85 -12.87 9.45
CA LEU A 53 11.94 -12.19 10.15
C LEU A 53 11.60 -10.74 10.47
N GLY A 54 11.24 -9.91 9.48
CA GLY A 54 11.01 -8.50 9.70
C GLY A 54 10.72 -7.69 8.44
N ALA A 55 10.68 -6.38 8.58
CA ALA A 55 10.45 -5.43 7.51
C ALA A 55 11.24 -4.13 7.74
N ILE A 56 11.68 -3.52 6.64
CA ILE A 56 12.49 -2.29 6.62
C ILE A 56 11.85 -1.29 5.68
N ASN A 57 11.68 -0.04 6.11
CA ASN A 57 11.47 1.09 5.22
C ASN A 57 12.66 2.05 5.31
N THR A 58 13.20 2.45 4.16
CA THR A 58 14.21 3.52 4.08
C THR A 58 13.71 4.64 3.19
N GLN A 59 13.82 5.88 3.66
CA GLN A 59 13.18 7.03 3.03
C GLN A 59 13.83 8.36 3.47
N ALA A 60 13.19 9.49 3.14
CA ALA A 60 13.87 10.77 2.93
C ALA A 60 15.00 10.57 1.92
N TYR A 61 15.91 11.54 1.70
CA TYR A 61 17.01 11.47 0.73
C TYR A 61 17.51 10.04 0.48
N TYR A 62 16.86 9.32 -0.43
CA TYR A 62 16.88 7.87 -0.37
C TYR A 62 18.18 7.38 -0.98
N LEU A 63 18.70 6.29 -0.45
CA LEU A 63 19.91 5.70 -0.97
C LEU A 63 19.78 4.18 -0.97
N ALA A 64 19.65 3.59 -2.16
CA ALA A 64 19.51 2.15 -2.34
C ALA A 64 20.64 1.35 -1.66
N ALA A 65 21.85 1.92 -1.61
CA ALA A 65 22.97 1.29 -0.91
C ALA A 65 22.73 1.19 0.61
N ASN A 66 22.05 2.15 1.24
CA ASN A 66 21.69 2.05 2.65
C ASN A 66 20.55 1.05 2.88
N GLN A 67 19.59 0.94 1.96
CA GLN A 67 18.57 -0.11 2.04
C GLN A 67 19.21 -1.50 1.95
N GLN A 68 20.11 -1.71 0.99
CA GLN A 68 20.88 -2.95 0.86
C GLN A 68 21.69 -3.24 2.13
N ASN A 69 22.36 -2.23 2.71
CA ASN A 69 23.06 -2.42 3.97
C ASN A 69 22.09 -2.84 5.09
N ALA A 70 20.92 -2.21 5.20
CA ALA A 70 19.91 -2.55 6.20
C ALA A 70 19.45 -4.01 6.05
N ALA A 71 19.24 -4.46 4.82
CA ALA A 71 18.92 -5.84 4.49
C ALA A 71 20.00 -6.81 4.98
N GLU A 72 21.27 -6.52 4.66
CA GLU A 72 22.41 -7.34 5.10
C GLU A 72 22.52 -7.40 6.62
N ARG A 73 22.21 -6.31 7.34
CA ARG A 73 22.17 -6.31 8.81
C ARG A 73 21.01 -7.16 9.35
N MET A 74 19.83 -7.06 8.75
CA MET A 74 18.68 -7.88 9.14
C MET A 74 18.94 -9.37 8.95
N GLU A 75 19.50 -9.77 7.80
CA GLU A 75 19.88 -11.17 7.54
C GLU A 75 21.01 -11.66 8.45
N ALA A 76 21.89 -10.76 8.92
CA ALA A 76 22.91 -11.08 9.91
C ALA A 76 22.34 -11.31 11.33
N GLY A 77 21.06 -11.02 11.55
CA GLY A 77 20.38 -11.20 12.83
C GLY A 77 20.56 -10.03 13.80
N ASP A 78 20.97 -8.85 13.30
CA ASP A 78 20.98 -7.63 14.11
C ASP A 78 19.56 -7.26 14.55
N THR A 79 19.45 -6.71 15.75
CA THR A 79 18.20 -6.11 16.25
C THR A 79 17.86 -4.83 15.47
N PRO A 80 16.58 -4.40 15.44
CA PRO A 80 16.19 -3.13 14.81
C PRO A 80 17.05 -1.94 15.26
N GLU A 81 17.37 -1.82 16.55
CA GLU A 81 18.21 -0.75 17.07
C GLU A 81 19.65 -0.85 16.54
N GLU A 82 20.24 -2.06 16.52
CA GLU A 82 21.57 -2.28 15.95
C GLU A 82 21.62 -1.98 14.45
N ILE A 83 20.56 -2.30 13.70
CA ILE A 83 20.44 -1.95 12.28
C ILE A 83 20.44 -0.42 12.13
N ILE A 84 19.63 0.29 12.92
CA ILE A 84 19.56 1.76 12.89
C ILE A 84 20.91 2.38 13.25
N ASP A 85 21.53 1.97 14.35
CA ASP A 85 22.83 2.46 14.81
C ASP A 85 23.91 2.23 13.75
N TRP A 86 23.90 1.04 13.12
CA TRP A 86 24.84 0.71 12.06
C TRP A 86 24.63 1.63 10.85
N LEU A 87 23.39 1.85 10.40
CA LEU A 87 23.09 2.73 9.26
C LEU A 87 23.46 4.19 9.55
N VAL A 88 23.27 4.66 10.78
CA VAL A 88 23.66 6.01 11.17
C VAL A 88 25.18 6.16 11.17
N ALA A 89 25.90 5.18 11.73
CA ALA A 89 27.36 5.21 11.79
C ALA A 89 28.02 4.99 10.41
N ASN A 90 27.35 4.28 9.50
CA ASN A 90 27.90 3.83 8.21
C ASN A 90 27.07 4.32 7.00
N ASP A 91 26.37 5.46 7.12
CA ASP A 91 25.68 6.06 5.97
C ASP A 91 26.64 6.17 4.78
N VAL A 92 26.23 5.66 3.61
CA VAL A 92 27.13 5.53 2.47
C VAL A 92 27.66 6.89 1.96
N GLU A 93 26.91 7.98 2.14
CA GLU A 93 27.38 9.34 1.84
C GLU A 93 27.85 10.11 3.07
N GLY A 94 27.94 9.45 4.24
CA GLY A 94 28.38 10.03 5.50
C GLY A 94 27.44 11.09 6.07
N ASN A 95 26.16 11.10 5.67
CA ASN A 95 25.18 12.07 6.12
C ASN A 95 23.86 11.42 6.54
N PRO A 96 23.83 10.73 7.70
CA PRO A 96 22.59 10.15 8.23
C PRO A 96 21.57 11.21 8.66
N THR A 97 21.94 12.49 8.74
CA THR A 97 21.05 13.57 9.21
C THR A 97 19.95 13.94 8.21
N ILE A 98 20.10 13.54 6.95
CA ILE A 98 19.09 13.75 5.89
C ILE A 98 18.28 12.48 5.59
N ARG A 99 18.48 11.40 6.37
CA ARG A 99 17.88 10.09 6.15
C ARG A 99 16.76 9.83 7.14
N GLN A 100 15.87 8.91 6.78
CA GLN A 100 14.82 8.41 7.66
C GLN A 100 14.68 6.90 7.46
N TYR A 101 14.65 6.15 8.56
CA TYR A 101 14.61 4.69 8.55
C TYR A 101 13.55 4.20 9.54
N GLY A 102 12.89 3.09 9.21
CA GLY A 102 11.99 2.37 10.12
C GLY A 102 12.21 0.87 9.97
N VAL A 103 12.39 0.17 11.08
CA VAL A 103 12.72 -1.25 11.12
C VAL A 103 11.86 -1.95 12.15
N VAL A 104 11.36 -3.12 11.81
CA VAL A 104 10.69 -4.04 12.74
C VAL A 104 11.19 -5.46 12.46
N ALA A 105 11.43 -6.24 13.51
CA ALA A 105 11.88 -7.62 13.37
C ALA A 105 11.50 -8.48 14.58
N PHE A 106 11.40 -9.79 14.37
CA PHE A 106 11.37 -10.79 15.43
C PHE A 106 12.79 -10.99 15.97
N VAL A 107 12.99 -10.64 17.24
CA VAL A 107 14.28 -10.75 17.94
C VAL A 107 14.08 -11.54 19.23
N GLY A 108 14.73 -12.70 19.32
CA GLY A 108 14.58 -13.57 20.49
C GLY A 108 13.13 -14.03 20.65
N ASP A 109 12.51 -13.68 21.77
CA ASP A 109 11.17 -14.17 22.15
C ASP A 109 10.01 -13.26 21.66
N GLY A 110 10.29 -12.19 20.90
CA GLY A 110 9.23 -11.30 20.44
C GLY A 110 9.65 -10.25 19.42
N PRO A 111 8.69 -9.45 18.92
CA PRO A 111 8.97 -8.38 17.98
C PRO A 111 9.62 -7.19 18.68
N GLN A 112 10.48 -6.49 17.94
CA GLN A 112 11.07 -5.21 18.31
C GLN A 112 10.95 -4.25 17.12
N SER A 113 11.00 -2.95 17.38
CA SER A 113 11.05 -1.92 16.34
C SER A 113 12.03 -0.81 16.72
N ALA A 114 12.57 -0.15 15.71
CA ALA A 114 13.40 1.03 15.85
C ALA A 114 13.22 1.95 14.65
N ALA A 115 13.48 3.24 14.83
CA ALA A 115 13.36 4.23 13.78
C ALA A 115 14.40 5.33 13.94
N HIS A 116 14.79 5.93 12.82
CA HIS A 116 15.65 7.11 12.80
C HIS A 116 15.01 8.20 11.97
N THR A 117 15.07 9.43 12.44
CA THR A 117 14.69 10.61 11.67
C THR A 117 15.77 11.64 11.83
N GLY A 118 16.58 11.82 10.78
CA GLY A 118 17.68 12.75 10.80
C GLY A 118 17.22 14.21 10.99
N ALA A 119 17.97 14.99 11.76
CA ALA A 119 17.61 16.37 12.10
C ALA A 119 17.46 17.31 10.89
N SER A 120 18.12 16.98 9.77
CA SER A 120 18.13 17.73 8.51
C SER A 120 17.15 17.16 7.47
N THR A 121 16.26 16.24 7.85
CA THR A 121 15.10 15.90 7.01
C THR A 121 14.14 17.08 6.95
N ASP A 122 13.30 17.15 5.91
CA ASP A 122 12.41 18.29 5.68
C ASP A 122 11.17 18.26 6.60
N ASP A 123 10.87 19.41 7.22
CA ASP A 123 9.75 19.53 8.16
C ASP A 123 8.37 19.58 7.45
N TYR A 124 7.28 19.16 8.09
CA TYR A 124 7.30 18.43 9.37
C TYR A 124 7.83 17.00 9.18
N LYS A 125 8.65 16.53 10.12
CA LYS A 125 9.18 15.16 10.15
C LYS A 125 9.06 14.52 11.51
N GLY A 126 9.02 13.19 11.52
CA GLY A 126 9.10 12.41 12.74
C GLY A 126 8.86 10.94 12.51
N HIS A 127 8.79 10.21 13.62
CA HIS A 127 8.42 8.81 13.65
C HIS A 127 7.64 8.47 14.93
N ARG A 128 6.98 7.30 14.91
CA ARG A 128 6.30 6.64 16.02
C ARG A 128 6.71 5.18 16.01
N THR A 129 7.00 4.62 17.17
CA THR A 129 7.36 3.21 17.32
C THR A 129 6.48 2.56 18.36
N GLY A 130 6.02 1.35 18.04
CA GLY A 130 5.37 0.45 18.99
C GLY A 130 6.06 -0.91 18.98
N ALA A 131 5.60 -1.84 19.81
CA ALA A 131 6.25 -3.15 19.92
C ALA A 131 6.31 -3.92 18.59
N THR A 132 5.36 -3.68 17.69
CA THR A 132 5.18 -4.45 16.44
C THR A 132 5.22 -3.59 15.19
N TYR A 133 5.56 -2.30 15.28
CA TYR A 133 5.54 -1.41 14.13
C TYR A 133 6.46 -0.20 14.29
N SER A 134 6.83 0.39 13.16
CA SER A 134 7.48 1.69 13.06
C SER A 134 6.81 2.50 11.95
N ILE A 135 6.32 3.70 12.29
CA ILE A 135 5.71 4.67 11.35
C ILE A 135 6.64 5.88 11.27
N GLN A 136 6.84 6.41 10.08
CA GLN A 136 7.64 7.61 9.89
C GLN A 136 7.07 8.52 8.79
N GLY A 137 7.65 9.71 8.65
CA GLY A 137 7.33 10.62 7.56
C GLY A 137 8.14 11.92 7.62
N ASN A 138 8.27 12.57 6.48
CA ASN A 138 8.82 13.92 6.32
C ASN A 138 8.03 14.67 5.24
N ILE A 139 8.20 16.00 5.20
CA ILE A 139 7.41 16.91 4.34
C ILE A 139 5.90 16.83 4.68
N LEU A 140 5.59 16.48 5.93
CA LEU A 140 4.21 16.29 6.37
C LEU A 140 3.49 17.62 6.59
N LEU A 141 2.17 17.61 6.40
CA LEU A 141 1.31 18.74 6.81
C LEU A 141 1.48 19.10 8.28
N GLY A 142 1.68 18.08 9.12
CA GLY A 142 1.91 18.22 10.55
C GLY A 142 2.07 16.87 11.25
N PRO A 143 2.31 16.87 12.57
CA PRO A 143 2.41 15.66 13.40
C PRO A 143 1.16 14.78 13.34
N GLU A 144 -0.01 15.37 13.11
CA GLU A 144 -1.31 14.70 13.07
C GLU A 144 -1.40 13.59 12.03
N ILE A 145 -0.59 13.66 10.96
CA ILE A 145 -0.52 12.60 9.95
C ILE A 145 0.01 11.30 10.60
N LEU A 146 1.13 11.39 11.32
CA LEU A 146 1.71 10.23 12.00
C LEU A 146 0.80 9.74 13.13
N ASP A 147 0.23 10.67 13.90
CA ASP A 147 -0.67 10.33 15.01
C ASP A 147 -1.94 9.63 14.50
N SER A 148 -2.50 10.07 13.37
CA SER A 148 -3.69 9.42 12.78
C SER A 148 -3.36 8.06 12.16
N MET A 149 -2.19 7.88 11.55
CA MET A 149 -1.76 6.57 11.06
C MET A 149 -1.62 5.57 12.21
N GLU A 150 -0.94 5.98 13.29
CA GLU A 150 -0.73 5.17 14.48
C GLU A 150 -2.06 4.80 15.15
N ALA A 151 -2.92 5.79 15.37
CA ALA A 151 -4.21 5.57 16.02
C ALA A 151 -5.09 4.57 15.25
N ARG A 152 -5.10 4.63 13.91
CA ARG A 152 -5.89 3.70 13.09
C ARG A 152 -5.27 2.32 13.01
N PHE A 153 -3.95 2.22 12.86
CA PHE A 153 -3.25 0.93 12.90
C PHE A 153 -3.53 0.17 14.22
N LEU A 154 -3.50 0.90 15.35
CA LEU A 154 -3.75 0.32 16.67
C LEU A 154 -5.22 -0.02 16.93
N ALA A 155 -6.16 0.73 16.34
CA ALA A 155 -7.59 0.53 16.53
C ALA A 155 -8.19 -0.53 15.60
N GLU A 156 -7.55 -0.80 14.47
CA GLU A 156 -8.04 -1.74 13.46
C GLU A 156 -7.94 -3.19 13.96
N GLU A 157 -9.05 -3.92 13.82
CA GLU A 157 -9.11 -5.36 14.07
C GLU A 157 -8.77 -6.15 12.80
N GLY A 158 -8.52 -7.45 12.94
CA GLY A 158 -8.15 -8.31 11.82
C GLY A 158 -6.65 -8.49 11.65
N ASP A 159 -6.26 -8.95 10.47
CA ASP A 159 -4.88 -9.31 10.14
C ASP A 159 -3.99 -8.09 9.83
N LEU A 160 -2.71 -8.36 9.62
CA LEU A 160 -1.71 -7.33 9.39
C LEU A 160 -2.03 -6.45 8.19
N ALA A 161 -2.55 -7.04 7.11
CA ALA A 161 -2.88 -6.33 5.88
C ALA A 161 -3.97 -5.28 6.13
N CYS A 162 -5.00 -5.62 6.91
CA CYS A 162 -6.07 -4.70 7.29
C CYS A 162 -5.56 -3.54 8.15
N LYS A 163 -4.73 -3.85 9.15
CA LYS A 163 -4.14 -2.82 10.02
C LYS A 163 -3.26 -1.85 9.23
N LEU A 164 -2.46 -2.35 8.28
CA LEU A 164 -1.65 -1.51 7.40
C LEU A 164 -2.52 -0.60 6.53
N MET A 165 -3.61 -1.13 5.95
CA MET A 165 -4.51 -0.32 5.14
C MET A 165 -5.22 0.75 5.98
N ALA A 166 -5.63 0.42 7.21
CA ALA A 166 -6.18 1.40 8.15
C ALA A 166 -5.17 2.50 8.52
N ALA A 167 -3.89 2.13 8.68
CA ALA A 167 -2.81 3.11 8.87
C ALA A 167 -2.72 4.06 7.68
N MET A 168 -2.71 3.53 6.44
CA MET A 168 -2.69 4.35 5.22
C MET A 168 -3.89 5.31 5.16
N GLN A 169 -5.09 4.86 5.52
CA GLN A 169 -6.28 5.72 5.62
C GLN A 169 -6.12 6.85 6.65
N GLY A 170 -5.21 6.73 7.62
CA GLY A 170 -4.87 7.79 8.57
C GLY A 170 -4.15 8.98 7.95
N ALA A 171 -3.49 8.77 6.82
CA ALA A 171 -2.82 9.82 6.07
C ALA A 171 -3.58 10.24 4.81
N ASN A 172 -4.81 9.76 4.62
CA ASN A 172 -5.69 10.12 3.50
C ASN A 172 -6.30 11.52 3.68
N ILE A 173 -5.44 12.52 3.60
CA ILE A 173 -5.77 13.94 3.77
C ILE A 173 -5.04 14.71 2.66
N ILE A 174 -5.74 15.65 2.03
CA ILE A 174 -5.12 16.53 1.02
C ILE A 174 -3.90 17.23 1.62
N GLY A 175 -2.77 17.09 0.95
CA GLY A 175 -1.52 17.69 1.40
C GLY A 175 -0.86 16.99 2.59
N ALA A 176 -1.25 15.76 2.94
CA ALA A 176 -0.53 14.95 3.92
C ALA A 176 0.97 14.91 3.61
N ASP A 177 1.33 14.74 2.33
CA ASP A 177 2.54 15.30 1.75
C ASP A 177 2.27 16.72 1.22
N THR A 178 2.91 17.72 1.82
CA THR A 178 2.60 19.13 1.51
C THR A 178 2.83 19.51 0.06
N ARG A 179 3.67 18.77 -0.68
CA ARG A 179 3.92 18.98 -2.11
C ARG A 179 2.68 18.64 -2.96
N CYS A 180 1.81 17.76 -2.46
CA CYS A 180 0.62 17.31 -3.15
C CYS A 180 -0.64 18.13 -2.87
N ALA A 181 -0.55 19.11 -1.97
CA ALA A 181 -1.66 20.01 -1.67
C ALA A 181 -2.22 20.72 -2.93
N GLY A 182 -1.35 21.11 -3.86
CA GLY A 182 -1.75 21.74 -5.13
C GLY A 182 -2.43 20.79 -6.13
N PHE A 183 -2.25 19.48 -5.98
CA PHE A 183 -2.95 18.46 -6.77
C PHE A 183 -4.29 18.04 -6.14
N GLY A 184 -4.57 18.50 -4.91
CA GLY A 184 -5.77 18.10 -4.19
C GLY A 184 -5.74 16.66 -3.67
N THR A 185 -4.54 16.08 -3.47
CA THR A 185 -4.35 14.68 -3.04
C THR A 185 -3.38 14.59 -1.85
N SER A 186 -3.33 13.42 -1.20
CA SER A 186 -2.38 13.11 -0.12
C SER A 186 -0.97 12.83 -0.65
N SER A 187 -0.87 12.17 -1.81
CA SER A 187 0.35 11.70 -2.44
C SER A 187 0.19 11.59 -3.97
N LEU A 188 1.21 11.07 -4.68
CA LEU A 188 1.12 10.68 -6.09
C LEU A 188 1.16 9.17 -6.29
N PHE A 189 1.74 8.42 -5.36
CA PHE A 189 1.68 6.96 -5.36
C PHE A 189 1.44 6.45 -3.95
N ALA A 190 0.94 5.22 -3.84
CA ALA A 190 0.78 4.51 -2.59
C ALA A 190 0.95 3.01 -2.83
N PHE A 191 1.44 2.27 -1.84
CA PHE A 191 1.53 0.81 -1.89
C PHE A 191 1.27 0.19 -0.52
N LEU A 192 0.94 -1.10 -0.53
CA LEU A 192 0.85 -1.97 0.63
C LEU A 192 1.30 -3.37 0.22
N LYS A 193 2.18 -3.97 1.02
CA LYS A 193 2.62 -5.35 0.85
C LYS A 193 2.71 -6.10 2.17
N VAL A 194 2.37 -7.38 2.12
CA VAL A 194 2.44 -8.33 3.24
C VAL A 194 3.01 -9.65 2.75
N ALA A 195 3.95 -10.20 3.51
CA ALA A 195 4.52 -11.52 3.28
C ALA A 195 4.17 -12.45 4.44
N GLN A 196 3.77 -13.68 4.09
CA GLN A 196 3.64 -14.81 5.00
C GLN A 196 5.04 -15.33 5.37
N THR A 197 5.11 -16.17 6.40
CA THR A 197 6.39 -16.76 6.84
C THR A 197 7.03 -17.70 5.81
N ASP A 198 6.24 -18.28 4.91
CA ASP A 198 6.66 -19.23 3.89
C ASP A 198 6.77 -18.63 2.48
N ASP A 199 6.51 -17.33 2.35
CA ASP A 199 6.73 -16.61 1.09
C ASP A 199 8.22 -16.59 0.72
N LEU A 200 8.50 -16.60 -0.59
CA LEU A 200 9.86 -16.42 -1.07
C LEU A 200 10.27 -14.95 -0.91
N PRO A 201 11.53 -14.65 -0.52
CA PRO A 201 12.03 -13.28 -0.49
C PRO A 201 11.75 -12.53 -1.81
N GLY A 202 11.24 -11.30 -1.68
CA GLY A 202 10.85 -10.47 -2.82
C GLY A 202 9.55 -10.85 -3.53
N ASN A 203 8.84 -11.89 -3.08
CA ASN A 203 7.56 -12.34 -3.66
C ASN A 203 6.46 -12.42 -2.59
N PRO A 204 5.99 -11.27 -2.08
CA PRO A 204 4.95 -11.26 -1.05
C PRO A 204 3.61 -11.78 -1.61
N SER A 205 2.88 -12.51 -0.76
CA SER A 205 1.52 -12.99 -1.03
C SER A 205 0.51 -11.87 -1.29
N LEU A 206 0.74 -10.67 -0.74
CA LEU A 206 -0.04 -9.47 -1.07
C LEU A 206 0.90 -8.32 -1.45
N LEU A 207 0.66 -7.74 -2.63
CA LEU A 207 1.22 -6.46 -3.04
C LEU A 207 0.17 -5.72 -3.88
N VAL A 208 -0.30 -4.59 -3.37
CA VAL A 208 -1.15 -3.65 -4.10
C VAL A 208 -0.45 -2.29 -4.16
N ALA A 209 -0.50 -1.65 -5.32
CA ALA A 209 0.18 -0.38 -5.54
C ALA A 209 -0.56 0.46 -6.58
N VAL A 210 -0.55 1.77 -6.38
CA VAL A 210 -1.16 2.76 -7.28
C VAL A 210 -0.16 3.84 -7.58
N LYS A 211 -0.13 4.29 -8.84
CA LYS A 211 0.66 5.43 -9.28
C LYS A 211 -0.19 6.39 -10.10
N THR A 212 -0.11 7.68 -9.76
CA THR A 212 -0.81 8.78 -10.44
C THR A 212 0.19 9.83 -10.94
N THR A 213 -0.30 10.81 -11.71
CA THR A 213 0.52 11.90 -12.28
C THR A 213 0.17 13.28 -11.71
N GLY A 214 -0.69 13.36 -10.69
CA GLY A 214 -1.13 14.61 -10.03
C GLY A 214 -2.15 15.44 -10.82
N ALA A 215 -2.17 15.34 -12.15
CA ALA A 215 -3.10 16.11 -13.00
C ALA A 215 -4.54 15.57 -13.03
N GLN A 216 -4.79 14.42 -12.40
CA GLN A 216 -6.06 13.67 -12.53
C GLN A 216 -6.99 13.84 -11.32
N GLY A 217 -6.54 14.46 -10.22
CA GLY A 217 -7.31 14.60 -8.98
C GLY A 217 -7.69 13.25 -8.35
N ILE A 218 -6.97 12.17 -8.69
CA ILE A 218 -7.19 10.83 -8.16
C ILE A 218 -6.40 10.71 -6.87
N GLU A 219 -7.08 10.46 -5.77
CA GLU A 219 -6.48 10.18 -4.47
C GLU A 219 -5.86 8.76 -4.47
N PRO A 220 -4.53 8.63 -4.34
CA PRO A 220 -3.88 7.31 -4.42
C PRO A 220 -4.28 6.37 -3.28
N ILE A 221 -4.56 6.86 -2.07
CA ILE A 221 -4.93 6.00 -0.94
C ILE A 221 -6.35 5.43 -1.12
N ASP A 222 -7.28 6.21 -1.69
CA ASP A 222 -8.61 5.70 -2.08
C ASP A 222 -8.49 4.61 -3.14
N SER A 223 -7.66 4.83 -4.16
CA SER A 223 -7.43 3.84 -5.21
C SER A 223 -6.71 2.60 -4.67
N LEU A 224 -5.80 2.77 -3.70
CA LEU A 224 -5.12 1.67 -3.02
C LEU A 224 -6.12 0.84 -2.21
N GLN A 225 -7.04 1.49 -1.49
CA GLN A 225 -8.12 0.80 -0.75
C GLN A 225 -8.99 -0.04 -1.68
N VAL A 226 -9.29 0.49 -2.87
CA VAL A 226 -10.04 -0.25 -3.88
C VAL A 226 -9.27 -1.53 -4.24
N LEU A 227 -8.01 -1.41 -4.70
CA LEU A 227 -7.17 -2.58 -5.04
C LEU A 227 -7.01 -3.56 -3.87
N PHE A 228 -6.84 -3.04 -2.66
CA PHE A 228 -6.74 -3.82 -1.45
C PHE A 228 -8.01 -4.65 -1.22
N ASN A 229 -9.20 -4.04 -1.34
CA ASN A 229 -10.47 -4.75 -1.21
C ASN A 229 -10.72 -5.77 -2.34
N ALA A 230 -10.01 -5.70 -3.47
CA ALA A 230 -10.00 -6.77 -4.48
C ALA A 230 -9.14 -7.95 -4.07
N ALA A 231 -7.97 -7.67 -3.51
CA ALA A 231 -6.97 -8.67 -3.20
C ALA A 231 -7.19 -9.34 -1.84
N HIS A 232 -7.88 -8.66 -0.90
CA HIS A 232 -7.93 -9.04 0.51
C HIS A 232 -9.26 -8.66 1.19
N SER A 233 -9.60 -9.33 2.30
CA SER A 233 -10.81 -9.08 3.08
C SER A 233 -10.52 -8.98 4.57
N CYS A 234 -11.03 -7.91 5.20
CA CYS A 234 -10.84 -7.63 6.62
C CYS A 234 -11.91 -8.20 7.55
N LEU A 235 -12.77 -9.09 7.04
CA LEU A 235 -13.82 -9.70 7.86
C LEU A 235 -13.23 -10.70 8.85
N THR A 236 -13.14 -10.30 10.12
CA THR A 236 -12.84 -11.21 11.24
C THR A 236 -13.90 -12.30 11.34
N GLY A 237 -13.47 -13.55 11.50
CA GLY A 237 -14.32 -14.75 11.42
C GLY A 237 -15.66 -14.67 12.16
N THR A 238 -16.73 -14.36 11.41
CA THR A 238 -18.04 -15.04 11.34
C THR A 238 -18.89 -14.29 10.33
N ASN A 239 -18.47 -14.30 9.07
CA ASN A 239 -19.29 -14.12 7.87
C ASN A 239 -18.36 -14.29 6.67
N ILE A 240 -17.65 -15.43 6.62
CA ILE A 240 -17.23 -15.94 5.33
C ILE A 240 -18.56 -16.30 4.66
N VAL A 241 -19.14 -15.35 3.92
CA VAL A 241 -19.90 -15.77 2.75
C VAL A 241 -18.84 -16.46 1.91
N ASN A 242 -18.84 -17.79 2.02
CA ASN A 242 -18.05 -18.66 1.16
C ASN A 242 -18.18 -18.08 -0.26
N PRO A 243 -17.10 -17.88 -1.03
CA PRO A 243 -17.23 -17.43 -2.44
C PRO A 243 -18.19 -18.34 -3.24
N LEU A 244 -18.45 -19.55 -2.75
CA LEU A 244 -19.45 -20.51 -3.22
C LEU A 244 -20.93 -20.10 -2.97
N ASN A 245 -21.20 -19.08 -2.16
CA ASN A 245 -22.52 -18.56 -1.80
C ASN A 245 -22.71 -17.08 -2.20
N ASP A 246 -21.73 -16.45 -2.86
CA ASP A 246 -21.96 -15.15 -3.49
C ASP A 246 -22.76 -15.41 -4.77
N PRO A 247 -24.04 -14.98 -4.86
CA PRO A 247 -24.82 -15.18 -6.07
C PRO A 247 -24.24 -14.36 -7.24
N VAL A 248 -23.40 -13.36 -6.96
CA VAL A 248 -22.86 -12.47 -7.98
C VAL A 248 -21.82 -13.18 -8.82
N THR A 249 -22.05 -13.20 -10.13
CA THR A 249 -21.09 -13.72 -11.11
C THR A 249 -20.99 -12.75 -12.27
N VAL A 250 -19.79 -12.53 -12.79
CA VAL A 250 -19.55 -11.69 -13.97
C VAL A 250 -18.96 -12.54 -15.09
N TYR A 251 -19.63 -12.55 -16.24
CA TYR A 251 -19.23 -13.37 -17.38
C TYR A 251 -19.66 -12.71 -18.72
N PRO A 252 -19.08 -13.09 -19.87
CA PRO A 252 -17.98 -14.04 -20.03
C PRO A 252 -16.65 -13.46 -19.53
N ASN A 253 -15.74 -14.35 -19.12
CA ASN A 253 -14.35 -14.02 -18.87
C ASN A 253 -13.47 -15.16 -19.43
N PRO A 254 -12.64 -14.96 -20.46
CA PRO A 254 -12.39 -13.69 -21.18
C PRO A 254 -13.63 -13.11 -21.87
N THR A 255 -13.62 -11.80 -22.16
CA THR A 255 -14.70 -11.07 -22.84
C THR A 255 -14.20 -10.35 -24.09
N GLY A 256 -15.03 -10.34 -25.14
CA GLY A 256 -14.82 -9.56 -26.36
C GLY A 256 -15.45 -8.16 -26.33
N GLY A 257 -15.69 -7.58 -25.14
CA GLY A 257 -16.18 -6.21 -24.98
C GLY A 257 -17.51 -6.05 -24.23
N THR A 258 -18.11 -7.13 -23.73
CA THR A 258 -19.32 -7.07 -22.90
C THR A 258 -19.25 -8.03 -21.72
N VAL A 259 -19.76 -7.61 -20.56
CA VAL A 259 -19.89 -8.48 -19.39
C VAL A 259 -21.30 -8.37 -18.84
N THR A 260 -21.83 -9.49 -18.38
CA THR A 260 -23.12 -9.55 -17.69
C THR A 260 -22.87 -9.96 -16.26
N ILE A 261 -23.42 -9.17 -15.35
CA ILE A 261 -23.44 -9.47 -13.93
C ILE A 261 -24.75 -10.22 -13.65
N HIS A 262 -24.67 -11.39 -13.04
CA HIS A 262 -25.80 -12.21 -12.62
C HIS A 262 -25.86 -12.30 -11.10
N GLY A 263 -27.06 -12.51 -10.55
CA GLY A 263 -27.27 -12.78 -9.12
C GLY A 263 -27.21 -11.54 -8.23
N LEU A 264 -27.18 -10.36 -8.84
CA LEU A 264 -27.43 -9.08 -8.18
C LEU A 264 -28.91 -8.96 -7.83
N ASN A 265 -29.28 -8.57 -6.61
CA ASN A 265 -30.64 -8.11 -6.36
C ASN A 265 -30.61 -6.87 -5.45
N PRO A 266 -30.04 -5.75 -5.95
CA PRO A 266 -29.80 -4.57 -5.12
C PRO A 266 -31.11 -3.96 -4.64
N SER A 267 -31.17 -3.70 -3.34
CA SER A 267 -32.29 -3.11 -2.62
C SER A 267 -32.23 -1.58 -2.52
N GLY A 268 -31.10 -0.96 -2.91
CA GLY A 268 -30.88 0.48 -2.93
C GLY A 268 -30.20 0.99 -4.20
N ASP A 269 -30.18 2.32 -4.38
CA ASP A 269 -29.74 3.01 -5.61
C ASP A 269 -28.20 3.09 -5.77
N ASP A 270 -27.43 2.62 -4.79
CA ASP A 270 -25.97 2.77 -4.75
C ASP A 270 -25.22 1.59 -5.40
N ALA A 271 -25.92 0.74 -6.16
CA ALA A 271 -25.28 -0.39 -6.82
C ALA A 271 -24.47 0.07 -8.05
N ALA A 272 -23.22 -0.36 -8.16
CA ALA A 272 -22.34 0.05 -9.24
C ALA A 272 -21.33 -1.04 -9.63
N PHE A 273 -21.08 -1.16 -10.92
CA PHE A 273 -19.92 -1.86 -11.48
C PHE A 273 -18.80 -0.86 -11.71
N MET A 274 -17.59 -1.19 -11.31
CA MET A 274 -16.40 -0.37 -11.53
C MET A 274 -15.29 -1.24 -12.13
N LEU A 275 -14.55 -0.73 -13.10
CA LEU A 275 -13.44 -1.45 -13.74
C LEU A 275 -12.16 -0.63 -13.62
N PHE A 276 -11.05 -1.31 -13.34
CA PHE A 276 -9.73 -0.73 -13.12
C PHE A 276 -8.69 -1.47 -13.94
N ASN A 277 -7.69 -0.76 -14.47
CA ASN A 277 -6.50 -1.41 -15.00
C ASN A 277 -5.59 -1.90 -13.86
N LEU A 278 -4.54 -2.66 -14.18
CA LEU A 278 -3.61 -3.18 -13.17
C LEU A 278 -2.79 -2.10 -12.45
N GLU A 279 -2.71 -0.89 -13.02
CA GLU A 279 -2.11 0.28 -12.36
C GLU A 279 -3.07 1.00 -11.40
N GLY A 280 -4.29 0.49 -11.20
CA GLY A 280 -5.29 1.04 -10.29
C GLY A 280 -6.08 2.24 -10.84
N LYS A 281 -5.92 2.57 -12.12
CA LYS A 281 -6.73 3.62 -12.78
C LYS A 281 -8.13 3.09 -13.07
N GLN A 282 -9.15 3.78 -12.56
CA GLN A 282 -10.54 3.51 -12.92
C GLN A 282 -10.76 3.77 -14.42
N MET A 283 -11.13 2.72 -15.13
CA MET A 283 -11.41 2.73 -16.55
C MET A 283 -12.88 3.01 -16.82
N MET A 284 -13.78 2.52 -15.95
CA MET A 284 -15.21 2.79 -16.05
C MET A 284 -15.92 2.65 -14.71
N GLN A 285 -17.10 3.26 -14.63
CA GLN A 285 -18.09 3.01 -13.58
C GLN A 285 -19.49 3.08 -14.18
N VAL A 286 -20.33 2.11 -13.83
CA VAL A 286 -21.69 1.96 -14.34
C VAL A 286 -22.62 1.68 -13.17
N TYR A 287 -23.57 2.57 -12.93
CA TYR A 287 -24.61 2.34 -11.93
C TYR A 287 -25.58 1.27 -12.40
N ILE A 288 -25.94 0.38 -11.48
CA ILE A 288 -26.79 -0.77 -11.72
C ILE A 288 -28.18 -0.45 -11.16
N PRO A 289 -29.25 -0.51 -11.97
CA PRO A 289 -30.59 -0.21 -11.48
C PRO A 289 -31.04 -1.19 -10.38
N THR A 290 -31.81 -0.69 -9.41
CA THR A 290 -32.46 -1.49 -8.36
C THR A 290 -33.27 -2.65 -8.94
N GLU A 291 -33.38 -3.75 -8.19
CA GLU A 291 -34.16 -4.94 -8.59
C GLU A 291 -33.75 -5.55 -9.94
N SER A 292 -32.49 -5.36 -10.37
CA SER A 292 -31.96 -5.95 -11.61
C SER A 292 -31.25 -7.29 -11.32
N PRO A 293 -31.91 -8.45 -11.48
CA PRO A 293 -31.32 -9.78 -11.25
C PRO A 293 -30.09 -10.08 -12.13
N GLN A 294 -30.02 -9.37 -13.25
CA GLN A 294 -28.92 -9.40 -14.19
C GLN A 294 -28.76 -8.02 -14.84
N TYR A 295 -27.53 -7.63 -15.16
CA TYR A 295 -27.26 -6.37 -15.87
C TYR A 295 -26.05 -6.53 -16.80
N THR A 296 -26.23 -6.19 -18.08
CA THR A 296 -25.17 -6.27 -19.09
C THR A 296 -24.52 -4.91 -19.27
N ILE A 297 -23.19 -4.92 -19.33
CA ILE A 297 -22.33 -3.75 -19.42
C ILE A 297 -21.48 -3.88 -20.68
N GLU A 298 -21.53 -2.84 -21.50
CA GLU A 298 -20.65 -2.64 -22.64
C GLU A 298 -19.33 -2.04 -22.14
N LEU A 299 -18.22 -2.74 -22.33
CA LEU A 299 -16.89 -2.31 -21.92
C LEU A 299 -16.28 -1.30 -22.91
N GLY A 300 -16.87 -1.15 -24.10
CA GLY A 300 -16.42 -0.19 -25.11
C GLY A 300 -15.05 -0.54 -25.70
N ASP A 301 -14.31 0.48 -26.13
CA ASP A 301 -13.01 0.36 -26.81
C ASP A 301 -11.82 0.21 -25.84
N LEU A 302 -12.02 -0.44 -24.70
CA LEU A 302 -10.93 -0.66 -23.75
C LEU A 302 -9.84 -1.56 -24.38
N PRO A 303 -8.55 -1.23 -24.20
CA PRO A 303 -7.46 -2.05 -24.74
C PRO A 303 -7.52 -3.49 -24.23
N SER A 304 -7.14 -4.46 -25.07
CA SER A 304 -6.99 -5.85 -24.65
C SER A 304 -6.01 -5.95 -23.48
N GLY A 305 -6.36 -6.73 -22.47
CA GLY A 305 -5.55 -6.85 -21.25
C GLY A 305 -6.34 -7.33 -20.03
N ASN A 306 -5.64 -7.40 -18.90
CA ASN A 306 -6.21 -7.78 -17.62
C ASN A 306 -6.72 -6.53 -16.89
N TYR A 307 -7.92 -6.65 -16.33
CA TYR A 307 -8.56 -5.61 -15.53
C TYR A 307 -9.09 -6.23 -14.24
N VAL A 308 -9.24 -5.39 -13.22
CA VAL A 308 -9.90 -5.73 -11.95
C VAL A 308 -11.25 -5.02 -11.94
N TYR A 309 -12.31 -5.73 -11.57
CA TYR A 309 -13.64 -5.14 -11.44
C TYR A 309 -14.20 -5.27 -10.04
N TYR A 310 -15.16 -4.41 -9.74
CA TYR A 310 -15.97 -4.41 -8.52
C TYR A 310 -17.43 -4.30 -8.88
N VAL A 311 -18.26 -4.99 -8.12
CA VAL A 311 -19.71 -4.81 -8.08
C VAL A 311 -20.07 -4.44 -6.65
N GLN A 312 -20.34 -3.16 -6.41
CA GLN A 312 -20.88 -2.68 -5.15
C GLN A 312 -22.40 -2.82 -5.16
N TYR A 313 -22.99 -3.35 -4.09
CA TYR A 313 -24.45 -3.47 -3.93
C TYR A 313 -24.81 -3.69 -2.46
N ASP A 314 -25.84 -3.02 -1.93
CA ASP A 314 -26.35 -3.23 -0.56
C ASP A 314 -25.29 -3.20 0.56
N GLY A 315 -24.29 -2.33 0.43
CA GLY A 315 -23.15 -2.26 1.37
C GLY A 315 -22.19 -3.46 1.30
N ARG A 316 -22.35 -4.34 0.31
CA ARG A 316 -21.46 -5.44 -0.04
C ARG A 316 -20.68 -5.11 -1.30
N GLN A 317 -19.62 -5.88 -1.52
CA GLN A 317 -18.76 -5.76 -2.68
C GLN A 317 -18.41 -7.17 -3.18
N HIS A 318 -18.61 -7.40 -4.48
CA HIS A 318 -18.06 -8.55 -5.21
C HIS A 318 -16.91 -8.05 -6.08
N ASN A 319 -15.83 -8.82 -6.18
CA ASN A 319 -14.64 -8.46 -6.93
C ASN A 319 -14.21 -9.61 -7.85
N GLY A 320 -13.41 -9.28 -8.85
CA GLY A 320 -12.79 -10.29 -9.69
C GLY A 320 -11.90 -9.67 -10.75
N THR A 321 -11.32 -10.50 -11.58
CA THR A 321 -10.57 -10.07 -12.76
C THR A 321 -11.38 -10.34 -14.02
N ILE A 322 -11.20 -9.50 -15.03
CA ILE A 322 -11.63 -9.81 -16.40
C ILE A 322 -10.45 -9.69 -17.34
N VAL A 323 -10.44 -10.54 -18.36
CA VAL A 323 -9.55 -10.46 -19.51
C VAL A 323 -10.37 -9.90 -20.68
N ILE A 324 -9.99 -8.73 -21.19
CA ILE A 324 -10.55 -8.18 -22.43
C ILE A 324 -9.67 -8.65 -23.60
N GLU A 325 -10.27 -9.32 -24.58
CA GLU A 325 -9.60 -9.79 -25.81
C GLU A 325 -9.60 -8.72 -26.92
#